data_AF-A0A815P4F0-F1
#
_entry.id   AF-A0A815P4F0-F1
#
_cell.length_a   1.000
_cell.length_b   1.000
_cell.length_c   1.000
_cell.angle_alpha   90.00
_cell.angle_beta   90.00
_cell.angle_gamma   90.00
#
_symmetry.space_group_name_H-M   'P 1'
#
loop_
_entity.id
_entity.type
_entity.pdbx_description
1 polymer ?
#
loop_
_entity_poly.entity_id
_entity_poly.type
_entity_poly.pdbx_seq_one_letter_code
_entity_poly.pdbx_strand_id
1 'polypeptide(L)'
;MFLLPESPRYLILKERVEQATKSQARLASKSVDHPDVQNDIQEIVANTELMKQYGSTSYLDCFKMGPQKNLIRTLVGIFLQAWQQLTGINFIFYYGTSFFHSSGISQPFLITIATNVVNVGMTIPGILLMDKLGRRKILIIGAAGMLVCEYLIAIIGTIVGQSNEAAQKTLIAFVCIYIAFFAATWGPAAWVVTGEIYPISIRAKCMSFSSASNWLFNFALGYATPYMVDEDKGNMGSKVFFVWGSTCLGCLLFAIFCIWETKGLSLEQVNYLVRNSSPIRSAKLNQQLRSGEVIEKETNFVQLGQFPEMSSHTAVGISPKVTDNKHTDDKIKRVSLDAVSDGTDRI
;
A
#
# COMPACT_ATOMS: atom_id res chain seq x y z
N MET A 1 -11.74 10.85 17.30
CA MET A 1 -12.25 11.18 15.95
C MET A 1 -12.91 12.56 15.90
N PHE A 2 -13.66 12.99 16.92
CA PHE A 2 -14.34 14.30 16.98
C PHE A 2 -13.45 15.56 16.82
N LEU A 3 -12.13 15.48 17.04
CA LEU A 3 -11.20 16.62 16.95
C LEU A 3 -10.42 16.68 15.61
N LEU A 4 -10.47 15.61 14.82
CA LEU A 4 -9.75 15.53 13.55
C LEU A 4 -10.59 16.14 12.42
N PRO A 5 -9.97 16.90 11.49
CA PRO A 5 -10.68 17.34 10.32
C PRO A 5 -11.08 16.14 9.45
N GLU A 6 -12.26 16.21 8.85
CA GLU A 6 -12.76 15.19 7.94
C GLU A 6 -11.92 15.15 6.65
N SER A 7 -11.81 13.98 6.00
CA SER A 7 -10.97 13.85 4.80
C SER A 7 -11.41 14.81 3.67
N PRO A 8 -10.52 15.66 3.12
CA PRO A 8 -10.85 16.54 2.00
C PRO A 8 -11.45 15.78 0.80
N ARG A 9 -10.93 14.58 0.52
CA ARG A 9 -11.43 13.69 -0.53
C ARG A 9 -12.86 13.22 -0.27
N TYR A 10 -13.19 12.90 0.98
CA TYR A 10 -14.55 12.53 1.37
C TYR A 10 -15.52 13.72 1.25
N LEU A 11 -15.09 14.91 1.67
CA LEU A 11 -15.90 16.13 1.58
C LEU A 11 -16.17 16.50 0.11
N ILE A 12 -15.19 16.37 -0.78
CA ILE A 12 -15.37 16.58 -2.23
C ILE A 12 -16.32 15.54 -2.83
N LEU A 13 -16.24 14.27 -2.42
CA LEU A 13 -17.20 13.23 -2.81
C LEU A 13 -18.65 13.56 -2.36
N LYS A 14 -18.81 14.36 -1.30
CA LYS A 14 -20.10 14.88 -0.82
C LYS A 14 -20.44 16.28 -1.36
N GLU A 15 -19.69 16.76 -2.36
CA GLU A 15 -19.90 18.07 -3.01
C GLU A 15 -19.68 19.27 -2.07
N ARG A 16 -18.90 19.10 -1.00
CA ARG A 16 -18.59 20.14 0.00
C ARG A 16 -17.19 20.71 -0.19
N VAL A 17 -16.97 21.41 -1.30
CA VAL A 17 -15.62 21.91 -1.70
C VAL A 17 -15.04 22.88 -0.68
N GLU A 18 -15.81 23.85 -0.19
CA GLU A 18 -15.29 24.85 0.77
C GLU A 18 -14.81 24.23 2.09
N GLN A 19 -15.55 23.23 2.59
CA GLN A 19 -15.14 22.48 3.78
C GLN A 19 -13.90 21.62 3.51
N ALA A 20 -13.78 21.07 2.29
CA ALA A 20 -12.61 20.33 1.87
C ALA A 20 -11.37 21.23 1.82
N THR A 21 -11.48 22.45 1.31
CA THR A 21 -10.39 23.42 1.29
C THR A 21 -9.97 23.82 2.70
N LYS A 22 -10.92 24.08 3.60
CA LYS A 22 -10.62 24.34 5.03
C LYS A 22 -9.93 23.15 5.70
N SER A 23 -10.37 21.93 5.40
CA SER A 23 -9.76 20.71 5.91
C SER A 23 -8.33 20.53 5.38
N GLN A 24 -8.11 20.70 4.08
CA GLN A 24 -6.79 20.61 3.45
C GLN A 24 -5.84 21.70 3.99
N ALA A 25 -6.32 22.94 4.14
CA ALA A 25 -5.56 24.03 4.73
C ALA A 25 -5.11 23.69 6.17
N ARG A 26 -6.01 23.14 6.99
CA ARG A 26 -5.68 22.67 8.35
C ARG A 26 -4.67 21.52 8.35
N LEU A 27 -4.81 20.55 7.44
CA LEU A 27 -3.88 19.43 7.29
C LEU A 27 -2.49 19.88 6.83
N ALA A 28 -2.44 20.82 5.89
CA ALA A 28 -1.20 21.37 5.35
C ALA A 28 -0.58 22.45 6.26
N SER A 29 -1.28 22.86 7.33
CA SER A 29 -0.91 24.00 8.19
C SER A 29 -0.63 25.28 7.40
N LYS A 30 -1.46 25.54 6.38
CA LYS A 30 -1.37 26.67 5.45
C LYS A 30 -2.69 27.44 5.43
N SER A 31 -2.67 28.66 4.89
CA SER A 31 -3.91 29.42 4.65
C SER A 31 -4.75 28.74 3.56
N VAL A 32 -6.06 29.01 3.59
CA VAL A 32 -7.01 28.50 2.58
C VAL A 32 -6.61 28.97 1.17
N ASP A 33 -6.06 30.17 1.05
CA ASP A 33 -5.68 30.78 -0.23
C ASP A 33 -4.26 30.44 -0.70
N HIS A 34 -3.54 29.58 0.04
CA HIS A 34 -2.19 29.20 -0.33
C HIS A 34 -2.20 28.42 -1.67
N PRO A 35 -1.31 28.74 -2.64
CA PRO A 35 -1.28 28.09 -3.96
C PRO A 35 -1.27 26.55 -3.90
N ASP A 36 -0.44 25.96 -3.04
CA ASP A 36 -0.41 24.51 -2.85
C ASP A 36 -1.75 23.92 -2.42
N VAL A 37 -2.49 24.57 -1.50
CA VAL A 37 -3.79 24.08 -1.04
C VAL A 37 -4.81 24.15 -2.18
N GLN A 38 -4.78 25.21 -2.98
CA GLN A 38 -5.66 25.38 -4.14
C GLN A 38 -5.35 24.34 -5.22
N ASN A 39 -4.07 24.12 -5.52
CA ASN A 39 -3.61 23.11 -6.49
C ASN A 39 -4.04 21.70 -6.06
N ASP A 40 -3.85 21.34 -4.79
CA ASP A 40 -4.27 20.05 -4.24
C ASP A 40 -5.78 19.84 -4.38
N ILE A 41 -6.59 20.86 -4.04
CA ILE A 41 -8.05 20.77 -4.13
C ILE A 41 -8.49 20.66 -5.59
N GLN A 42 -7.91 21.44 -6.50
CA GLN A 42 -8.21 21.34 -7.93
C GLN A 42 -7.90 19.95 -8.49
N GLU A 43 -6.76 19.36 -8.10
CA GLU A 43 -6.40 17.99 -8.49
C GLU A 43 -7.43 16.98 -7.95
N ILE A 44 -7.86 17.10 -6.69
CA ILE A 44 -8.86 16.19 -6.11
C ILE A 44 -10.23 16.36 -6.78
N VAL A 45 -10.66 17.59 -7.08
CA VAL A 45 -11.94 17.88 -7.75
C VAL A 45 -11.95 17.31 -9.17
N ALA A 46 -10.91 17.58 -9.97
CA ALA A 46 -10.81 17.08 -11.34
C ALA A 46 -10.87 15.54 -11.40
N ASN A 47 -10.17 14.87 -10.47
CA ASN A 47 -10.22 13.41 -10.38
C ASN A 47 -11.57 12.89 -9.91
N THR A 48 -12.26 13.61 -9.03
CA THR A 48 -13.60 13.21 -8.56
C THR A 48 -14.64 13.33 -9.67
N GLU A 49 -14.56 14.38 -10.50
CA GLU A 49 -15.45 14.56 -11.63
C GLU A 49 -15.24 13.46 -12.68
N LEU A 50 -13.98 13.14 -12.99
CA LEU A 50 -13.63 11.97 -13.80
C LEU A 50 -14.23 10.69 -13.23
N MET A 51 -14.19 10.49 -11.90
CA MET A 51 -14.78 9.30 -11.27
C MET A 51 -16.32 9.27 -11.38
N LYS A 52 -17.00 10.41 -11.24
CA LYS A 52 -18.47 10.48 -11.39
C LYS A 52 -18.91 10.07 -12.79
N GLN A 53 -18.12 10.41 -13.82
CA GLN A 53 -18.38 10.00 -15.21
C GLN A 53 -18.34 8.47 -15.41
N TYR A 54 -17.61 7.72 -14.56
CA TYR A 54 -17.55 6.25 -14.63
C TYR A 54 -18.72 5.54 -13.91
N GLY A 55 -19.60 6.26 -13.21
CA GLY A 55 -20.79 5.70 -12.54
C GLY A 55 -20.52 5.05 -11.17
N SER A 56 -21.53 4.36 -10.63
CA SER A 56 -21.44 3.69 -9.32
C SER A 56 -20.54 2.45 -9.39
N THR A 57 -19.60 2.33 -8.45
CA THR A 57 -18.68 1.19 -8.42
C THR A 57 -19.23 0.01 -7.62
N SER A 58 -19.09 -1.20 -8.15
CA SER A 58 -19.42 -2.49 -7.53
C SER A 58 -18.17 -3.21 -7.02
N TYR A 59 -18.34 -4.22 -6.16
CA TYR A 59 -17.24 -5.11 -5.75
C TYR A 59 -16.62 -5.88 -6.91
N LEU A 60 -17.39 -6.17 -7.96
CA LEU A 60 -16.87 -6.81 -9.17
C LEU A 60 -15.87 -5.92 -9.92
N ASP A 61 -15.92 -4.60 -9.75
CA ASP A 61 -14.98 -3.68 -10.40
C ASP A 61 -13.54 -3.81 -9.90
N CYS A 62 -13.36 -4.37 -8.70
CA CYS A 62 -12.05 -4.73 -8.16
C CYS A 62 -11.35 -5.80 -9.02
N PHE A 63 -12.12 -6.70 -9.63
CA PHE A 63 -11.60 -7.83 -10.40
C PHE A 63 -11.68 -7.63 -11.92
N LYS A 64 -12.11 -6.45 -12.38
CA LYS A 64 -12.15 -6.14 -13.82
C LYS A 64 -10.75 -5.99 -14.38
N MET A 65 -10.50 -6.67 -15.50
CA MET A 65 -9.33 -6.42 -16.36
C MET A 65 -9.60 -5.17 -17.20
N GLY A 66 -8.64 -4.26 -17.23
CA GLY A 66 -8.76 -3.02 -17.98
C GLY A 66 -7.56 -2.10 -17.79
N PRO A 67 -7.59 -0.90 -18.40
CA PRO A 67 -6.46 0.04 -18.40
C PRO A 67 -6.02 0.44 -16.99
N GLN A 68 -6.95 0.44 -16.03
CA GLN A 68 -6.72 0.78 -14.63
C GLN A 68 -5.89 -0.26 -13.86
N LYS A 69 -5.79 -1.48 -14.39
CA LYS A 69 -5.18 -2.66 -13.74
C LYS A 69 -5.78 -2.97 -12.36
N ASN A 70 -7.09 -2.77 -12.19
CA ASN A 70 -7.80 -2.98 -10.92
C ASN A 70 -7.58 -4.40 -10.38
N LEU A 71 -7.76 -5.42 -11.24
CA LEU A 71 -7.51 -6.82 -10.88
C LEU A 71 -6.13 -7.02 -10.26
N ILE A 72 -5.08 -6.52 -10.92
CA ILE A 72 -3.71 -6.71 -10.44
C ILE A 72 -3.48 -5.96 -9.14
N ARG A 73 -3.98 -4.73 -9.01
CA ARG A 73 -3.88 -3.95 -7.76
C ARG A 73 -4.54 -4.69 -6.61
N THR A 74 -5.77 -5.15 -6.80
CA THR A 74 -6.55 -5.89 -5.79
C THR A 74 -5.85 -7.19 -5.39
N LEU A 75 -5.37 -7.98 -6.35
CA LEU A 75 -4.62 -9.20 -6.07
C LEU A 75 -3.32 -8.89 -5.32
N VAL A 76 -2.57 -7.86 -5.74
CA VAL A 76 -1.33 -7.48 -5.06
C VAL A 76 -1.59 -7.10 -3.61
N GLY A 77 -2.65 -6.35 -3.28
CA GLY A 77 -2.92 -6.04 -1.88
C GLY A 77 -3.49 -7.22 -1.07
N ILE A 78 -4.28 -8.11 -1.68
CA ILE A 78 -4.71 -9.37 -1.04
C ILE A 78 -3.49 -10.23 -0.69
N PHE A 79 -2.59 -10.44 -1.64
CA PHE A 79 -1.39 -11.23 -1.44
C PHE A 79 -0.40 -10.54 -0.52
N LEU A 80 -0.23 -9.23 -0.61
CA LEU A 80 0.65 -8.48 0.30
C LEU A 80 0.24 -8.67 1.76
N GLN A 81 -1.06 -8.63 2.04
CA GLN A 81 -1.59 -8.89 3.37
C GLN A 81 -1.50 -10.36 3.78
N ALA A 82 -1.69 -11.29 2.86
CA ALA A 82 -1.46 -12.71 3.12
C ALA A 82 0.01 -12.97 3.48
N TRP A 83 0.95 -12.45 2.68
CA TRP A 83 2.39 -12.58 2.89
C TRP A 83 2.83 -11.95 4.20
N GLN A 84 2.25 -10.82 4.62
CA GLN A 84 2.52 -10.23 5.94
C GLN A 84 2.23 -11.23 7.07
N GLN A 85 1.16 -12.01 6.98
CA GLN A 85 0.81 -13.02 7.99
C GLN A 85 1.70 -14.25 7.87
N LEU A 86 1.93 -14.70 6.63
CA LEU A 86 2.77 -15.85 6.30
C LEU A 86 4.26 -15.64 6.60
N THR A 87 4.69 -14.46 7.05
CA THR A 87 6.02 -14.31 7.68
C THR A 87 6.14 -15.09 8.98
N GLY A 88 5.06 -15.65 9.52
CA GLY A 88 5.10 -16.40 10.78
C GLY A 88 5.11 -15.50 12.03
N ILE A 89 4.94 -14.18 11.91
CA ILE A 89 5.11 -13.26 13.03
C ILE A 89 4.14 -13.55 14.19
N ASN A 90 2.91 -13.95 13.88
CA ASN A 90 1.93 -14.26 14.92
C ASN A 90 2.24 -15.55 15.67
N PHE A 91 3.04 -16.46 15.11
CA PHE A 91 3.49 -17.63 15.87
C PHE A 91 4.26 -17.19 17.12
N ILE A 92 5.17 -16.22 16.97
CA ILE A 92 5.91 -15.68 18.12
C ILE A 92 4.96 -14.93 19.07
N PHE A 93 4.03 -14.12 18.55
CA PHE A 93 3.14 -13.36 19.43
C PHE A 93 2.11 -14.21 20.18
N TYR A 94 1.62 -15.29 19.58
CA TYR A 94 0.62 -16.16 20.19
C TYR A 94 1.24 -17.29 21.02
N TYR A 95 2.33 -17.86 20.53
CA TYR A 95 2.93 -19.08 21.08
C TYR A 95 4.39 -18.91 21.49
N GLY A 96 4.95 -17.69 21.43
CA GLY A 96 6.36 -17.44 21.75
C GLY A 96 6.76 -17.91 23.14
N THR A 97 5.90 -17.71 24.16
CA THR A 97 6.17 -18.19 25.52
C THR A 97 6.30 -19.71 25.56
N SER A 98 5.36 -20.43 24.95
CA SER A 98 5.39 -21.90 24.85
C SER A 98 6.61 -22.36 24.05
N PHE A 99 6.89 -21.73 22.90
CA PHE A 99 8.04 -22.04 22.07
C PHE A 99 9.38 -21.85 22.80
N PHE A 100 9.55 -20.73 23.52
CA PHE A 100 10.77 -20.49 24.29
C PHE A 100 10.90 -21.48 25.45
N HIS A 101 9.80 -21.79 26.14
CA HIS A 101 9.78 -22.81 27.18
C HIS A 101 10.21 -24.18 26.65
N SER A 102 9.57 -24.62 25.55
CA SER A 102 9.91 -25.86 24.84
C SER A 102 11.29 -25.82 24.18
N SER A 103 11.96 -24.68 24.09
CA SER A 103 13.35 -24.57 23.64
C SER A 103 14.37 -24.64 24.81
N GLY A 104 13.89 -24.88 26.03
CA GLY A 104 14.70 -24.99 27.25
C GLY A 104 15.06 -23.65 27.88
N ILE A 105 14.38 -22.55 27.53
CA ILE A 105 14.66 -21.22 28.08
C ILE A 105 13.93 -21.03 29.41
N SER A 106 14.68 -20.69 30.47
CA SER A 106 14.15 -20.62 31.84
C SER A 106 13.17 -19.47 32.10
N GLN A 107 13.28 -18.36 31.38
CA GLN A 107 12.44 -17.16 31.58
C GLN A 107 11.68 -16.75 30.30
N PRO A 108 10.78 -17.61 29.77
CA PRO A 108 10.15 -17.40 28.47
C PRO A 108 9.28 -16.14 28.42
N PHE A 109 8.58 -15.82 29.52
CA PHE A 109 7.76 -14.61 29.61
C PHE A 109 8.59 -13.31 29.49
N LEU A 110 9.77 -13.26 30.10
CA LEU A 110 10.67 -12.11 30.01
C LEU A 110 11.16 -11.91 28.57
N ILE A 111 11.47 -13.01 27.86
CA ILE A 111 11.86 -12.95 26.45
C ILE A 111 10.70 -12.45 25.60
N THR A 112 9.46 -12.88 25.84
CA THR A 112 8.28 -12.38 25.13
C THR A 112 8.08 -10.87 25.35
N ILE A 113 8.30 -10.38 26.57
CA ILE A 113 8.28 -8.93 26.83
C ILE A 113 9.38 -8.23 26.01
N ALA A 114 10.61 -8.76 26.02
CA ALA A 114 11.71 -8.20 25.25
C ALA A 114 11.40 -8.15 23.74
N THR A 115 10.80 -9.20 23.18
CA THR A 115 10.39 -9.21 21.77
C THR A 115 9.32 -8.17 21.46
N ASN A 116 8.37 -7.93 22.38
CA ASN A 116 7.37 -6.87 22.24
C ASN A 116 8.00 -5.47 22.29
N VAL A 117 8.97 -5.26 23.18
CA VAL A 117 9.72 -3.99 23.25
C VAL A 117 10.48 -3.75 21.95
N VAL A 118 11.14 -4.78 21.40
CA VAL A 118 11.82 -4.68 20.09
C VAL A 118 10.82 -4.35 18.98
N ASN A 119 9.66 -4.98 18.95
CA ASN A 119 8.61 -4.71 17.97
C ASN A 119 8.19 -3.23 18.00
N VAL A 120 7.84 -2.70 19.18
CA VAL A 120 7.45 -1.29 19.32
C VAL A 120 8.62 -0.36 18.99
N GLY A 121 9.80 -0.65 19.54
CA GLY A 121 11.00 0.16 19.38
C GLY A 121 11.49 0.26 17.94
N MET A 122 11.33 -0.80 17.15
CA MET A 122 11.77 -0.85 15.74
C MET A 122 10.69 -0.36 14.76
N THR A 123 9.42 -0.30 15.17
CA THR A 123 8.35 0.26 14.34
C THR A 123 8.58 1.75 14.06
N ILE A 124 8.98 2.52 15.07
CA ILE A 124 9.22 3.98 14.94
C ILE A 124 10.31 4.30 13.89
N PRO A 125 11.55 3.78 14.00
CA PRO A 125 12.57 4.02 12.99
C PRO A 125 12.17 3.42 11.63
N GLY A 126 11.42 2.32 11.60
CA GLY A 126 10.89 1.72 10.38
C GLY A 126 10.00 2.66 9.58
N ILE A 127 9.05 3.33 10.24
CA ILE A 127 8.18 4.33 9.61
C ILE A 127 9.01 5.47 9.01
N LEU A 128 9.99 6.00 9.76
CA LEU A 128 10.87 7.07 9.27
C LEU A 128 11.75 6.61 8.10
N LEU A 129 12.20 5.36 8.13
CA LEU A 129 13.03 4.76 7.09
C LEU A 129 12.22 4.49 5.81
N MET A 130 10.93 4.19 5.92
CA MET A 130 10.03 3.92 4.80
C MET A 130 9.92 5.10 3.84
N ASP A 131 9.89 6.33 4.37
CA ASP A 131 9.87 7.54 3.54
C ASP A 131 11.22 7.81 2.87
N LYS A 132 12.33 7.34 3.47
CA LYS A 132 13.68 7.49 2.91
C LYS A 132 14.02 6.42 1.88
N LEU A 133 13.73 5.16 2.13
CA LEU A 133 14.09 4.05 1.22
C LEU A 133 13.03 3.78 0.15
N GLY A 134 11.77 4.10 0.43
CA GLY A 134 10.64 3.75 -0.42
C GLY A 134 10.05 2.39 -0.10
N ARG A 135 8.87 2.13 -0.67
CA ARG A 135 8.02 1.00 -0.27
C ARG A 135 8.54 -0.34 -0.80
N ARG A 136 9.10 -0.35 -2.02
CA ARG A 136 9.59 -1.60 -2.63
C ARG A 136 10.87 -2.07 -1.96
N LYS A 137 11.84 -1.16 -1.76
CA LYS A 137 13.14 -1.51 -1.16
C LYS A 137 13.00 -1.99 0.27
N ILE A 138 12.15 -1.34 1.07
CA ILE A 138 11.98 -1.70 2.48
C ILE A 138 11.36 -3.11 2.64
N LEU A 139 10.39 -3.47 1.79
CA LEU A 139 9.81 -4.82 1.76
C LEU A 139 10.83 -5.88 1.34
N ILE A 140 11.67 -5.59 0.34
CA ILE A 140 12.74 -6.52 -0.09
C ILE A 140 13.76 -6.74 1.03
N ILE A 141 14.27 -5.67 1.64
CA ILE A 141 15.26 -5.74 2.74
C ILE A 141 14.66 -6.48 3.93
N GLY A 142 13.40 -6.16 4.27
CA GLY A 142 12.66 -6.83 5.33
C GLY A 142 12.53 -8.33 5.11
N ALA A 143 12.09 -8.74 3.93
CA ALA A 143 11.90 -10.15 3.62
C ALA A 143 13.21 -10.92 3.60
N ALA A 144 14.29 -10.33 3.06
CA ALA A 144 15.61 -10.95 3.08
C ALA A 144 16.15 -11.09 4.50
N GLY A 145 16.00 -10.06 5.34
CA GLY A 145 16.42 -10.09 6.74
C GLY A 145 15.66 -11.13 7.56
N MET A 146 14.34 -11.18 7.41
CA MET A 146 13.48 -12.19 8.06
C MET A 146 13.85 -13.60 7.61
N LEU A 147 13.98 -13.84 6.29
CA LEU A 147 14.36 -15.12 5.73
C LEU A 147 15.65 -15.66 6.36
N VAL A 148 16.71 -14.84 6.39
CA VAL A 148 18.00 -15.27 6.94
C VAL A 148 17.86 -15.60 8.43
N CYS A 149 17.17 -14.76 9.20
CA CYS A 149 16.99 -14.99 10.64
C CYS A 149 16.19 -16.27 10.91
N GLU A 150 15.10 -16.52 10.17
CA GLU A 150 14.25 -17.70 10.37
C GLU A 150 14.98 -19.00 10.03
N TYR A 151 15.75 -19.04 8.94
CA TYR A 151 16.58 -20.20 8.65
C TYR A 151 17.64 -20.43 9.73
N LEU A 152 18.27 -19.37 10.26
CA LEU A 152 19.24 -19.50 11.36
C LEU A 152 18.58 -20.00 12.66
N ILE A 153 17.38 -19.50 13.00
CA ILE A 153 16.58 -20.01 14.13
C ILE A 153 16.28 -21.50 13.95
N ALA A 154 15.85 -21.90 12.76
CA ALA A 154 15.52 -23.29 12.45
C ALA A 154 16.75 -24.20 12.57
N ILE A 155 17.89 -23.80 11.99
CA ILE A 155 19.15 -24.57 12.01
C ILE A 155 19.67 -24.70 13.44
N ILE A 156 19.72 -23.61 14.21
CA ILE A 156 20.23 -23.64 15.59
C ILE A 156 19.34 -24.51 16.47
N GLY A 157 18.02 -24.31 16.40
CA GLY A 157 17.06 -25.06 17.21
C GLY A 157 16.99 -26.55 16.87
N THR A 158 17.43 -26.95 15.66
CA THR A 158 17.41 -28.36 15.24
C THR A 158 18.72 -29.10 15.46
N ILE A 159 19.86 -28.44 15.23
CA ILE A 159 21.18 -29.10 15.28
C ILE A 159 21.75 -29.10 16.68
N VAL A 160 21.68 -27.98 17.39
CA VAL A 160 22.42 -27.80 18.66
C VAL A 160 21.62 -28.30 19.86
N GLY A 161 20.30 -28.43 19.72
CA GLY A 161 19.41 -28.91 20.77
C GLY A 161 19.28 -27.94 21.96
N GLN A 162 18.50 -28.34 22.96
CA GLN A 162 18.10 -27.49 24.08
C GLN A 162 19.11 -27.45 25.24
N SER A 163 20.22 -28.19 25.15
CA SER A 163 21.20 -28.33 26.24
C SER A 163 22.31 -27.28 26.21
N ASN A 164 22.41 -26.48 25.15
CA ASN A 164 23.46 -25.48 24.99
C ASN A 164 22.93 -24.05 25.21
N GLU A 165 23.31 -23.44 26.34
CA GLU A 165 22.89 -22.10 26.72
C GLU A 165 23.31 -21.02 25.68
N ALA A 166 24.49 -21.17 25.07
CA ALA A 166 24.94 -20.23 24.04
C ALA A 166 24.03 -20.29 22.80
N ALA A 167 23.65 -21.50 22.39
CA ALA A 167 22.73 -21.69 21.27
C ALA A 167 21.33 -21.11 21.54
N GLN A 168 20.81 -21.29 22.76
CA GLN A 168 19.54 -20.68 23.18
C GLN A 168 19.59 -19.14 23.13
N LYS A 169 20.67 -18.53 23.64
CA LYS A 169 20.87 -17.07 23.57
C LYS A 169 20.96 -16.58 22.14
N THR A 170 21.68 -17.30 21.27
CA THR A 170 21.77 -16.97 19.84
C THR A 170 20.42 -17.09 19.15
N LEU A 171 19.63 -18.12 19.46
CA LEU A 171 18.27 -18.29 18.95
C LEU A 171 17.38 -17.11 19.34
N ILE A 172 17.37 -16.71 20.61
CA ILE A 172 16.62 -15.54 21.09
C ILE A 172 17.06 -14.27 20.34
N ALA A 173 18.37 -14.07 20.17
CA ALA A 173 18.90 -12.90 19.47
C ALA A 173 18.38 -12.84 18.02
N PHE A 174 18.39 -13.96 17.29
CA PHE A 174 17.84 -14.00 15.94
C PHE A 174 16.32 -13.82 15.90
N VAL A 175 15.56 -14.30 16.89
CA VAL A 175 14.12 -14.00 16.99
C VAL A 175 13.89 -12.50 17.17
N CYS A 176 14.66 -11.84 18.03
CA CYS A 176 14.58 -10.39 18.20
C CYS A 176 14.94 -9.63 16.91
N ILE A 177 16.01 -10.04 16.20
CA ILE A 177 16.41 -9.42 14.93
C ILE A 177 15.35 -9.65 13.85
N TYR A 178 14.78 -10.85 13.77
CA TYR A 178 13.66 -11.17 12.88
C TYR A 178 12.47 -10.22 13.11
N ILE A 179 12.05 -10.04 14.38
CA ILE A 179 10.96 -9.13 14.75
C ILE A 179 11.33 -7.69 14.42
N ALA A 180 12.58 -7.29 14.65
CA ALA A 180 13.07 -5.96 14.30
C ALA A 180 12.91 -5.69 12.79
N PHE A 181 13.29 -6.65 11.94
CA PHE A 181 13.06 -6.55 10.50
C PHE A 181 11.58 -6.47 10.17
N PHE A 182 10.74 -7.35 10.72
CA PHE A 182 9.30 -7.33 10.48
C PHE A 182 8.68 -5.97 10.84
N ALA A 183 8.90 -5.51 12.07
CA ALA A 183 8.36 -4.28 12.63
C ALA A 183 8.82 -3.04 11.86
N ALA A 184 10.08 -3.02 11.45
CA ALA A 184 10.62 -1.90 10.69
C ALA A 184 10.17 -1.88 9.21
N THR A 185 9.64 -2.99 8.69
CA THR A 185 9.38 -3.16 7.26
C THR A 185 7.95 -3.64 6.98
N TRP A 186 7.70 -4.95 6.90
CA TRP A 186 6.45 -5.57 6.47
C TRP A 186 5.25 -5.23 7.35
N GLY A 187 5.45 -5.01 8.65
CA GLY A 187 4.39 -4.61 9.59
C GLY A 187 3.64 -3.36 9.13
N PRO A 188 4.29 -2.19 9.05
CA PRO A 188 3.66 -0.97 8.57
C PRO A 188 3.54 -0.92 7.03
N ALA A 189 4.53 -1.42 6.29
CA ALA A 189 4.59 -1.19 4.84
C ALA A 189 3.45 -1.86 4.07
N ALA A 190 2.96 -3.02 4.51
CA ALA A 190 1.85 -3.69 3.85
C ALA A 190 0.57 -2.80 3.83
N TRP A 191 0.26 -2.16 4.96
CA TRP A 191 -0.88 -1.26 5.09
C TRP A 191 -0.70 0.01 4.27
N VAL A 192 0.51 0.60 4.29
CA VAL A 192 0.82 1.80 3.51
C VAL A 192 0.69 1.53 2.01
N VAL A 193 1.29 0.44 1.51
CA VAL A 193 1.23 0.09 0.08
C VAL A 193 -0.20 -0.14 -0.37
N THR A 194 -1.01 -0.89 0.38
CA THR A 194 -2.44 -1.08 0.02
C THR A 194 -3.21 0.24 -0.03
N GLY A 195 -2.94 1.19 0.87
CA GLY A 195 -3.55 2.52 0.83
C GLY A 195 -3.18 3.34 -0.40
N GLU A 196 -1.93 3.22 -0.86
CA GLU A 196 -1.37 4.00 -1.97
C GLU A 196 -1.75 3.43 -3.35
N ILE A 197 -1.71 2.10 -3.53
CA ILE A 197 -1.91 1.49 -4.86
C ILE A 197 -3.37 1.48 -5.30
N TYR A 198 -4.33 1.68 -4.40
CA TYR A 198 -5.74 1.55 -4.77
C TYR A 198 -6.31 2.81 -5.41
N PRO A 199 -7.05 2.69 -6.53
CA PRO A 199 -7.75 3.81 -7.13
C PRO A 199 -8.85 4.29 -6.18
N ILE A 200 -9.04 5.60 -6.08
CA ILE A 200 -9.96 6.22 -5.12
C ILE A 200 -11.39 5.65 -5.25
N SER A 201 -11.88 5.42 -6.48
CA SER A 201 -13.25 4.97 -6.77
C SER A 201 -13.61 3.59 -6.21
N ILE A 202 -12.62 2.70 -6.05
CA ILE A 202 -12.81 1.33 -5.52
C ILE A 202 -11.97 1.07 -4.27
N ARG A 203 -11.29 2.08 -3.73
CA ARG A 203 -10.31 1.93 -2.64
C ARG A 203 -10.89 1.23 -1.43
N ALA A 204 -12.06 1.65 -0.96
CA ALA A 204 -12.70 1.04 0.21
C ALA A 204 -13.00 -0.46 -0.01
N LYS A 205 -13.42 -0.84 -1.21
CA LYS A 205 -13.74 -2.22 -1.58
C LYS A 205 -12.47 -3.08 -1.72
N CYS A 206 -11.41 -2.54 -2.33
CA CYS A 206 -10.12 -3.24 -2.40
C CYS A 206 -9.49 -3.40 -1.00
N MET A 207 -9.61 -2.37 -0.16
CA MET A 207 -9.11 -2.41 1.21
C MET A 207 -9.83 -3.48 2.03
N SER A 208 -11.16 -3.63 1.89
CA SER A 208 -11.88 -4.68 2.62
C SER A 208 -11.44 -6.08 2.24
N PHE A 209 -11.17 -6.37 0.95
CA PHE A 209 -10.59 -7.66 0.55
C PHE A 209 -9.18 -7.88 1.11
N SER A 210 -8.37 -6.83 1.17
CA SER A 210 -7.00 -6.91 1.72
C SER A 210 -7.03 -7.23 3.21
N SER A 211 -7.89 -6.51 3.95
CA SER A 211 -8.10 -6.76 5.38
C SER A 211 -8.70 -8.14 5.63
N ALA A 212 -9.66 -8.59 4.80
CA ALA A 212 -10.21 -9.93 4.90
C ALA A 212 -9.14 -11.01 4.70
N SER A 213 -8.25 -10.82 3.72
CA SER A 213 -7.07 -11.70 3.52
C SER A 213 -6.16 -11.72 4.75
N ASN A 214 -5.84 -10.54 5.30
CA ASN A 214 -5.03 -10.41 6.52
C ASN A 214 -5.62 -11.23 7.67
N TRP A 215 -6.90 -11.04 7.98
CA TRP A 215 -7.56 -11.74 9.08
C TRP A 215 -7.78 -13.23 8.82
N LEU A 216 -8.01 -13.62 7.55
CA LEU A 216 -8.13 -15.02 7.17
C LEU A 216 -6.83 -15.78 7.43
N PHE A 217 -5.70 -15.24 6.99
CA PHE A 217 -4.40 -15.88 7.22
C PHE A 217 -3.97 -15.78 8.68
N ASN A 218 -4.31 -14.70 9.38
CA ASN A 218 -4.12 -14.60 10.82
C ASN A 218 -4.85 -15.73 11.56
N PHE A 219 -6.13 -15.94 11.26
CA PHE A 219 -6.93 -17.03 11.82
C PHE A 219 -6.37 -18.40 11.43
N ALA A 220 -6.05 -18.62 10.15
CA ALA A 220 -5.52 -19.89 9.67
C ALA A 220 -4.22 -20.25 10.38
N LEU A 221 -3.31 -19.28 10.57
CA LEU A 221 -2.05 -19.50 11.29
C LEU A 221 -2.29 -19.72 12.77
N GLY A 222 -3.14 -18.93 13.42
CA GLY A 222 -3.49 -19.15 14.83
C GLY A 222 -4.09 -20.54 15.05
N TYR A 223 -4.94 -21.00 14.15
CA TYR A 223 -5.56 -22.33 14.25
C TYR A 223 -4.59 -23.47 13.91
N ALA A 224 -3.80 -23.35 12.84
CA ALA A 224 -2.96 -24.43 12.34
C ALA A 224 -1.63 -24.60 13.10
N THR A 225 -1.09 -23.52 13.67
CA THR A 225 0.26 -23.56 14.24
C THR A 225 0.42 -24.53 15.41
N PRO A 226 -0.52 -24.65 16.37
CA PRO A 226 -0.47 -25.69 17.40
C PRO A 226 -0.34 -27.10 16.81
N TYR A 227 -1.13 -27.43 15.77
CA TYR A 227 -1.04 -28.73 15.10
C TYR A 227 0.30 -28.99 14.41
N MET A 228 1.04 -27.95 14.05
CA MET A 228 2.39 -28.10 13.48
C MET A 228 3.45 -28.30 14.56
N VAL A 229 3.34 -27.59 15.68
CA VAL A 229 4.42 -27.46 16.67
C VAL A 229 4.27 -28.42 17.84
N ASP A 230 3.04 -28.70 18.28
CA ASP A 230 2.77 -29.50 19.47
C ASP A 230 3.28 -30.95 19.32
N GLU A 231 3.82 -31.48 20.42
CA GLU A 231 4.50 -32.79 20.45
C GLU A 231 3.58 -33.97 20.10
N ASP A 232 2.27 -33.86 20.42
CA ASP A 232 1.27 -34.88 20.12
C ASP A 232 0.77 -34.84 18.65
N LYS A 233 1.19 -33.82 17.89
CA LYS A 233 0.77 -33.57 16.50
C LYS A 233 1.97 -33.63 15.54
N GLY A 234 2.32 -32.50 14.93
CA GLY A 234 3.40 -32.40 13.96
C GLY A 234 4.79 -32.44 14.57
N ASN A 235 4.93 -32.19 15.88
CA ASN A 235 6.18 -32.20 16.64
C ASN A 235 7.34 -31.51 15.90
N MET A 236 7.05 -30.38 15.23
CA MET A 236 8.06 -29.66 14.47
C MET A 236 9.00 -28.88 15.40
N GLY A 237 8.52 -28.41 16.55
CA GLY A 237 9.30 -27.53 17.43
C GLY A 237 9.93 -26.38 16.63
N SER A 238 11.25 -26.21 16.72
CA SER A 238 12.00 -25.20 15.95
C SER A 238 12.04 -25.44 14.44
N LYS A 239 11.72 -26.64 13.94
CA LYS A 239 11.66 -26.92 12.49
C LYS A 239 10.56 -26.12 11.78
N VAL A 240 9.56 -25.63 12.53
CA VAL A 240 8.49 -24.78 11.97
C VAL A 240 9.05 -23.53 11.28
N PHE A 241 10.21 -23.02 11.74
CA PHE A 241 10.87 -21.88 11.11
C PHE A 241 11.47 -22.18 9.74
N PHE A 242 11.66 -23.45 9.35
CA PHE A 242 11.95 -23.76 7.94
C PHE A 242 10.74 -23.50 7.03
N VAL A 243 9.53 -23.70 7.55
CA VAL A 243 8.28 -23.36 6.83
C VAL A 243 8.16 -21.85 6.72
N TRP A 244 8.32 -21.11 7.82
CA TRP A 244 8.25 -19.64 7.82
C TRP A 244 9.37 -19.00 6.99
N GLY A 245 10.60 -19.52 7.08
CA GLY A 245 11.71 -19.06 6.23
C GLY A 245 11.43 -19.29 4.74
N SER A 246 10.76 -20.39 4.38
CA SER A 246 10.35 -20.67 3.01
C SER A 246 9.23 -19.76 2.53
N THR A 247 8.24 -19.45 3.38
CA THR A 247 7.21 -18.47 3.03
C THR A 247 7.79 -17.06 2.95
N CYS A 248 8.79 -16.70 3.77
CA CYS A 248 9.56 -15.47 3.65
C CYS A 248 10.37 -15.37 2.34
N LEU A 249 10.80 -16.50 1.76
CA LEU A 249 11.34 -16.51 0.39
C LEU A 249 10.27 -16.12 -0.62
N GLY A 250 9.05 -16.64 -0.44
CA GLY A 250 7.86 -16.21 -1.20
C GLY A 250 7.61 -14.71 -1.06
N CYS A 251 7.66 -14.17 0.17
CA CYS A 251 7.55 -12.75 0.46
C CYS A 251 8.62 -11.93 -0.28
N LEU A 252 9.87 -12.39 -0.29
CA LEU A 252 10.98 -11.74 -0.96
C LEU A 252 10.76 -11.69 -2.49
N LEU A 253 10.43 -12.83 -3.10
CA LEU A 253 10.14 -12.91 -4.53
C LEU A 253 8.94 -12.02 -4.89
N PHE A 254 7.88 -12.05 -4.08
CA PHE A 254 6.72 -11.20 -4.26
C PHE A 254 7.07 -9.70 -4.19
N ALA A 255 7.88 -9.28 -3.22
CA ALA A 255 8.34 -7.90 -3.11
C ALA A 255 9.20 -7.46 -4.31
N ILE A 256 10.01 -8.37 -4.87
CA ILE A 256 10.83 -8.09 -6.05
C ILE A 256 9.97 -7.93 -7.31
N PHE A 257 9.02 -8.82 -7.55
CA PHE A 257 8.32 -8.94 -8.83
C PHE A 257 6.95 -8.27 -8.89
N CYS A 258 6.28 -8.07 -7.76
CA CYS A 258 4.87 -7.66 -7.72
C CYS A 258 4.62 -6.27 -7.13
N ILE A 259 5.59 -5.67 -6.43
CA ILE A 259 5.42 -4.38 -5.74
C ILE A 259 5.94 -3.20 -6.58
N TRP A 260 5.09 -2.18 -6.75
CA TRP A 260 5.49 -0.90 -7.34
C TRP A 260 6.15 0.01 -6.30
N GLU A 261 7.10 0.80 -6.75
CA GLU A 261 7.70 1.89 -5.97
C GLU A 261 6.85 3.16 -6.08
N THR A 262 6.23 3.54 -4.96
CA THR A 262 5.27 4.65 -4.85
C THR A 262 5.80 5.87 -4.11
N LYS A 263 7.04 5.79 -3.57
CA LYS A 263 7.63 6.87 -2.77
C LYS A 263 7.57 8.22 -3.48
N GLY A 264 7.08 9.22 -2.75
CA GLY A 264 7.15 10.64 -3.13
C GLY A 264 6.25 11.02 -4.31
N LEU A 265 5.23 10.21 -4.61
CA LEU A 265 4.22 10.48 -5.63
C LEU A 265 2.88 10.82 -4.96
N SER A 266 2.07 11.69 -5.60
CA SER A 266 0.65 11.83 -5.27
C SER A 266 -0.11 10.53 -5.58
N LEU A 267 -1.30 10.33 -5.01
CA LEU A 267 -2.08 9.10 -5.26
C LEU A 267 -2.52 9.00 -6.73
N GLU A 268 -2.67 10.16 -7.35
CA GLU A 268 -3.02 10.39 -8.74
C GLU A 268 -1.84 10.02 -9.65
N GLN A 269 -0.63 10.46 -9.30
CA GLN A 269 0.62 10.01 -9.94
C GLN A 269 0.87 8.52 -9.76
N VAL A 270 0.56 7.94 -8.61
CA VAL A 270 0.62 6.48 -8.40
C VAL A 270 -0.36 5.75 -9.32
N ASN A 271 -1.55 6.30 -9.54
CA ASN A 271 -2.49 5.74 -10.49
C ASN A 271 -1.91 5.73 -11.91
N TYR A 272 -1.31 6.84 -12.36
CA TYR A 272 -0.61 6.90 -13.65
C TYR A 272 0.55 5.90 -13.73
N LEU A 273 1.40 5.85 -12.70
CA LEU A 273 2.55 4.95 -12.61
C LEU A 273 2.13 3.49 -12.84
N VAL A 274 1.12 3.01 -12.11
CA VAL A 274 0.69 1.61 -12.18
C VAL A 274 0.04 1.30 -13.54
N ARG A 275 -0.72 2.23 -14.13
CA ARG A 275 -1.27 2.07 -15.49
C ARG A 275 -0.16 1.90 -16.53
N ASN A 276 0.86 2.74 -16.46
CA ASN A 276 1.90 2.86 -17.49
C ASN A 276 3.19 2.06 -17.22
N SER A 277 3.27 1.31 -16.10
CA SER A 277 4.44 0.49 -15.79
C SER A 277 4.11 -0.88 -15.19
N SER A 278 5.09 -1.77 -15.27
CA SER A 278 5.17 -3.00 -14.48
C SER A 278 5.90 -2.74 -13.15
N PRO A 279 5.70 -3.57 -12.10
CA PRO A 279 6.40 -3.43 -10.83
C PRO A 279 7.93 -3.32 -10.98
N ILE A 280 8.53 -4.12 -11.85
CA ILE A 280 9.99 -4.14 -12.07
C ILE A 280 10.51 -2.77 -12.55
N ARG A 281 9.81 -2.15 -13.51
CA ARG A 281 10.17 -0.86 -14.13
C ARG A 281 9.65 0.35 -13.37
N SER A 282 8.86 0.16 -12.32
CA SER A 282 8.20 1.25 -11.61
C SER A 282 9.18 2.28 -11.03
N ALA A 283 10.34 1.84 -10.55
CA ALA A 283 11.32 2.72 -9.92
C ALA A 283 11.88 3.76 -10.91
N LYS A 284 12.10 3.36 -12.18
CA LYS A 284 12.57 4.24 -13.24
C LYS A 284 11.50 5.28 -13.61
N LEU A 285 10.25 4.84 -13.80
CA LEU A 285 9.16 5.76 -14.13
C LEU A 285 8.83 6.69 -12.96
N ASN A 286 8.90 6.21 -11.71
CA ASN A 286 8.74 7.04 -10.52
C ASN A 286 9.79 8.17 -10.50
N GLN A 287 11.06 7.85 -10.80
CA GLN A 287 12.12 8.87 -10.88
C GLN A 287 11.81 9.94 -11.95
N GLN A 288 11.32 9.53 -13.12
CA GLN A 288 10.95 10.44 -14.21
C GLN A 288 9.74 11.33 -13.88
N LEU A 289 8.74 10.79 -13.16
CA LEU A 289 7.59 11.56 -12.70
C LEU A 289 8.02 12.60 -11.66
N ARG A 290 8.95 12.23 -10.77
CA ARG A 290 9.46 13.14 -9.73
C ARG A 290 10.40 14.21 -10.27
N SER A 291 11.08 13.98 -11.39
CA SER A 291 11.93 14.98 -12.04
C SER A 291 11.18 15.93 -12.96
N GLY A 292 9.87 15.72 -13.18
CA GLY A 292 9.06 16.55 -14.09
C GLY A 292 9.24 16.24 -15.58
N GLU A 293 10.17 15.33 -15.96
CA GLU A 293 10.49 15.01 -17.36
C GLU A 293 9.28 14.48 -18.15
N VAL A 294 8.33 13.82 -17.48
CA VAL A 294 7.13 13.27 -18.15
C VAL A 294 6.14 14.39 -18.47
N ILE A 295 6.00 15.37 -17.57
CA ILE A 295 5.11 16.52 -17.77
C ILE A 295 5.67 17.40 -18.88
N GLU A 296 7.00 17.62 -18.93
CA GLU A 296 7.64 18.34 -20.04
C GLU A 296 7.43 17.64 -21.38
N LYS A 297 7.52 16.31 -21.44
CA LYS A 297 7.26 15.56 -22.68
C LYS A 297 5.82 15.68 -23.13
N GLU A 298 4.84 15.45 -22.26
CA GLU A 298 3.41 15.58 -22.62
C GLU A 298 3.06 17.04 -22.99
N THR A 299 3.61 18.03 -22.28
CA THR A 299 3.41 19.46 -22.60
C THR A 299 4.05 19.82 -23.95
N ASN A 300 5.24 19.30 -24.24
CA ASN A 300 5.89 19.47 -25.55
C ASN A 300 5.12 18.78 -26.68
N PHE A 301 4.53 17.59 -26.46
CA PHE A 301 3.68 16.93 -27.47
C PHE A 301 2.41 17.74 -27.77
N VAL A 302 1.79 18.34 -26.74
CA VAL A 302 0.62 19.22 -26.91
C VAL A 302 1.00 20.53 -27.61
N GLN A 303 2.16 21.13 -27.30
CA GLN A 303 2.64 22.34 -27.96
C GLN A 303 3.11 22.11 -29.41
N LEU A 304 3.64 20.91 -29.71
CA LEU A 304 4.10 20.55 -31.07
C LEU A 304 3.00 20.00 -31.97
N GLY A 305 1.75 19.88 -31.48
CA GLY A 305 0.62 19.37 -32.27
C GLY A 305 0.81 17.93 -32.77
N GLN A 306 1.75 17.18 -32.19
CA GLN A 306 2.06 15.81 -32.58
C GLN A 306 1.50 14.87 -31.51
N PHE A 307 0.27 14.39 -31.72
CA PHE A 307 -0.18 13.20 -30.99
C PHE A 307 0.63 12.00 -31.49
N PRO A 308 1.23 11.17 -30.62
CA PRO A 308 1.75 9.90 -31.07
C PRO A 308 0.57 9.07 -31.58
N GLU A 309 0.64 8.61 -32.83
CA GLU A 309 -0.28 7.61 -33.35
C GLU A 309 -0.31 6.43 -32.37
N MET A 310 -1.47 6.20 -31.75
CA MET A 310 -1.73 4.97 -31.03
C MET A 310 -1.53 3.83 -32.03
N SER A 311 -0.47 3.04 -31.84
CA SER A 311 -0.19 1.82 -32.60
C SER A 311 -1.46 0.96 -32.67
N SER A 312 -1.88 0.71 -33.89
CA SER A 312 -3.16 0.14 -34.35
C SER A 312 -3.35 -1.35 -34.04
N HIS A 313 -3.09 -1.78 -32.81
CA HIS A 313 -3.37 -3.15 -32.36
C HIS A 313 -4.19 -3.18 -31.07
N THR A 314 -5.35 -2.53 -31.08
CA THR A 314 -6.55 -2.90 -30.29
C THR A 314 -7.75 -2.05 -30.73
N ALA A 315 -8.10 -2.12 -32.02
CA ALA A 315 -9.42 -1.69 -32.47
C ALA A 315 -10.42 -2.82 -32.19
N VAL A 316 -11.01 -2.84 -31.00
CA VAL A 316 -12.32 -3.48 -30.81
C VAL A 316 -13.34 -2.35 -30.85
N GLY A 317 -14.18 -2.39 -31.88
CA GLY A 317 -15.02 -1.29 -32.32
C GLY A 317 -15.93 -0.72 -31.25
N ILE A 318 -15.80 0.58 -31.03
CA ILE A 318 -16.89 1.45 -30.61
C ILE A 318 -16.90 2.60 -31.61
N SER A 319 -17.84 2.54 -32.54
CA SER A 319 -18.13 3.64 -33.47
C SER A 319 -18.60 4.86 -32.66
N PRO A 320 -18.06 6.07 -32.87
CA PRO A 320 -18.62 7.27 -32.27
C PRO A 320 -19.91 7.62 -33.01
N LYS A 321 -21.08 7.40 -32.39
CA LYS A 321 -22.28 8.13 -32.79
C LYS A 321 -22.09 9.58 -32.35
N VAL A 322 -21.60 10.39 -33.27
CA VAL A 322 -21.73 11.84 -33.22
C VAL A 322 -23.21 12.15 -33.32
N THR A 323 -23.88 12.31 -32.19
CA THR A 323 -25.16 13.02 -32.15
C THR A 323 -24.84 14.50 -32.00
N ASP A 324 -24.91 15.18 -33.13
CA ASP A 324 -24.86 16.62 -33.33
C ASP A 324 -25.91 17.30 -32.43
N ASN A 325 -25.50 17.76 -31.24
CA ASN A 325 -26.40 18.40 -30.29
C ASN A 325 -26.06 19.90 -30.20
N LYS A 326 -26.61 20.68 -31.14
CA LYS A 326 -26.60 22.16 -31.21
C LYS A 326 -27.27 22.87 -30.01
N HIS A 327 -27.48 22.17 -28.90
CA HIS A 327 -28.20 22.69 -27.73
C HIS A 327 -27.31 22.93 -26.50
N THR A 328 -26.02 22.55 -26.56
CA THR A 328 -25.06 22.73 -25.46
C THR A 328 -24.25 24.03 -25.58
N ASP A 329 -24.01 24.52 -26.80
CA ASP A 329 -23.27 25.77 -27.05
C ASP A 329 -24.06 27.04 -26.65
N ASP A 330 -25.39 26.99 -26.68
CA ASP A 330 -26.23 28.13 -26.28
C ASP A 330 -26.30 28.33 -24.76
N LYS A 331 -26.04 27.29 -23.96
CA LYS A 331 -26.01 27.40 -22.49
C LYS A 331 -24.69 27.97 -21.98
N ILE A 332 -23.57 27.68 -22.64
CA ILE A 332 -22.26 28.24 -22.26
C ILE A 332 -22.19 29.74 -22.60
N LYS A 333 -22.81 30.18 -23.71
CA LYS A 333 -22.84 31.60 -24.07
C LYS A 333 -23.74 32.46 -23.17
N ARG A 334 -24.83 31.92 -22.61
CA ARG A 334 -25.72 32.69 -21.71
C ARG A 334 -25.10 32.97 -20.35
N VAL A 335 -24.34 32.03 -19.77
CA VAL A 335 -23.69 32.24 -18.46
C VAL A 335 -22.57 33.30 -18.54
N SER A 336 -21.92 33.46 -19.69
CA SER A 336 -20.91 34.50 -19.91
C SER A 336 -21.46 35.91 -20.19
N LEU A 337 -22.74 36.04 -20.56
CA LEU A 337 -23.37 37.35 -20.84
C LEU A 337 -24.01 37.96 -19.59
N ASP A 338 -24.55 37.13 -18.69
CA ASP A 338 -25.18 37.61 -17.44
C ASP A 338 -24.15 38.07 -16.39
N ALA A 339 -22.88 37.70 -16.51
CA ALA A 339 -21.81 38.12 -15.60
C ALA A 339 -21.14 39.46 -15.97
N VAL A 340 -21.50 40.06 -17.12
CA VAL A 340 -20.90 41.31 -17.62
C VAL A 340 -21.87 42.50 -17.51
N SER A 341 -23.16 42.30 -17.22
CA SER A 341 -24.14 43.39 -17.16
C SER A 341 -24.47 43.94 -15.77
N ASP A 342 -23.88 43.43 -14.68
CA ASP A 342 -24.24 43.83 -13.29
C ASP A 342 -23.17 44.69 -12.59
N GLY A 343 -22.26 45.31 -13.37
CA GLY A 343 -21.11 46.06 -12.85
C GLY A 343 -21.07 47.56 -13.15
N THR A 344 -22.10 48.13 -13.79
CA THR A 344 -22.16 49.56 -14.12
C THR A 344 -23.56 50.09 -13.92
N ASP A 345 -23.90 50.41 -12.66
CA ASP A 345 -24.76 51.54 -12.29
C ASP A 345 -24.98 51.53 -10.76
N ARG A 346 -24.21 52.34 -10.04
CA ARG A 346 -24.69 53.28 -9.01
C ARG A 346 -23.53 53.93 -8.23
N ILE A 347 -23.58 55.26 -8.28
CA ILE A 347 -22.99 56.21 -7.33
C ILE A 347 -23.51 55.92 -5.92
#